data_AF-A0AA86TQ24-F1
#
_entry.id   AF-A0AA86TQ24-F1
#
_cell.length_a   1.000
_cell.length_b   1.000
_cell.length_c   1.000
_cell.angle_alpha   90.00
_cell.angle_beta   90.00
_cell.angle_gamma   90.00
#
_symmetry.space_group_name_H-M   'P 1'
#
loop_
_entity.id
_entity.type
_entity.pdbx_description
1 polymer ?
#
loop_
_entity_poly.entity_id
_entity_poly.type
_entity_poly.pdbx_seq_one_letter_code
_entity_poly.pdbx_strand_id
1 'polypeptide(L)'
;MVFLFHLDSVFRTRKKFVAGPFEIEPIRVTHSIPDCCGLVLRYSDGTILHTGDWKIDETRLDGNVFDREALEQLSKEGVTLSVLSPGRTTSESVVADALLRHISASNGRVITTQFASNLHRLGSVKAAADLTGRKLVFVGMSLRTYLDAAWKDGKAPIDPSTLVKAEDIDAYAPRDLKLWDKTVFTPHFENQKHN
;
A
#
# COMPACT_ATOMS: atom_id res chain seq x y z
N MET A 1 -14.20 -5.62 -36.08
CA MET A 1 -14.72 -4.71 -35.04
C MET A 1 -13.71 -4.70 -33.91
N VAL A 2 -12.77 -3.73 -33.95
CA VAL A 2 -11.67 -3.65 -32.99
C VAL A 2 -12.19 -2.89 -31.76
N PHE A 3 -12.25 -3.56 -30.61
CA PHE A 3 -12.48 -2.88 -29.33
C PHE A 3 -11.21 -2.09 -28.98
N LEU A 4 -11.13 -0.85 -29.49
CA LEU A 4 -10.16 0.13 -29.01
C LEU A 4 -10.70 0.69 -27.69
N PHE A 5 -10.49 -0.03 -26.58
CA PHE A 5 -10.56 0.60 -25.27
C PHE A 5 -9.34 1.53 -25.16
N HIS A 6 -9.58 2.83 -25.21
CA HIS A 6 -8.58 3.82 -24.82
C HIS A 6 -8.23 3.54 -23.35
N LEU A 7 -7.01 3.06 -23.09
CA LEU A 7 -6.52 2.63 -21.77
C LEU A 7 -6.30 3.80 -20.78
N ASP A 8 -6.72 5.02 -21.12
CA ASP A 8 -6.52 6.23 -20.30
C ASP A 8 -7.74 6.58 -19.42
N SER A 9 -8.62 5.62 -19.16
CA SER A 9 -9.82 5.84 -18.35
C SER A 9 -9.48 5.81 -16.86
N VAL A 10 -9.22 6.96 -16.24
CA VAL A 10 -9.08 7.05 -14.77
C VAL A 10 -10.46 7.07 -14.12
N PHE A 11 -10.81 6.00 -13.42
CA PHE A 11 -12.03 5.94 -12.62
C PHE A 11 -11.79 6.58 -11.25
N ARG A 12 -12.83 7.23 -10.69
CA ARG A 12 -12.77 7.84 -9.36
C ARG A 12 -13.69 7.09 -8.41
N THR A 13 -13.25 6.95 -7.16
CA THR A 13 -14.10 6.40 -6.10
C THR A 13 -15.39 7.22 -5.99
N ARG A 14 -16.51 6.52 -5.74
CA ARG A 14 -17.87 7.06 -5.67
C ARG A 14 -18.41 7.65 -6.99
N LYS A 15 -17.66 7.55 -8.10
CA LYS A 15 -18.14 7.93 -9.42
C LYS A 15 -18.57 6.69 -10.21
N LYS A 16 -19.87 6.59 -10.47
CA LYS A 16 -20.46 5.50 -11.25
C LYS A 16 -20.10 5.59 -12.73
N PHE A 17 -19.93 4.45 -13.38
CA PHE A 17 -19.77 4.33 -14.83
C PHE A 17 -20.42 3.04 -15.34
N VAL A 18 -20.75 3.00 -16.62
CA VAL A 18 -21.38 1.83 -17.24
C VAL A 18 -20.34 1.06 -18.04
N ALA A 19 -20.31 -0.26 -17.86
CA ALA A 19 -19.50 -1.17 -18.65
C ALA A 19 -20.32 -2.42 -18.99
N GLY A 20 -20.78 -2.51 -20.24
CA GLY A 20 -21.68 -3.59 -20.68
C GLY A 20 -22.98 -3.56 -19.87
N PRO A 21 -23.42 -4.69 -19.27
CA PRO A 21 -24.67 -4.75 -18.51
C PRO A 21 -24.55 -4.23 -17.07
N PHE A 22 -23.36 -3.77 -16.65
CA PHE A 22 -23.08 -3.37 -15.27
C PHE A 22 -23.03 -1.85 -15.11
N GLU A 23 -23.75 -1.33 -14.12
CA GLU A 23 -23.42 -0.05 -13.49
C GLU A 23 -22.37 -0.32 -12.40
N ILE A 24 -21.18 0.24 -12.56
CA ILE A 24 -20.02 0.02 -11.70
C ILE A 24 -19.76 1.25 -10.84
N GLU A 25 -19.65 1.05 -9.52
CA GLU A 25 -19.25 2.08 -8.56
C GLU A 25 -18.00 1.63 -7.80
N PRO A 26 -16.83 2.26 -8.01
CA PRO A 26 -15.66 2.00 -7.19
C PRO A 26 -15.84 2.59 -5.79
N ILE A 27 -15.61 1.80 -4.75
CA ILE A 27 -15.62 2.24 -3.34
C ILE A 27 -14.21 2.12 -2.76
N ARG A 28 -13.81 3.08 -1.93
CA ARG A 28 -12.46 3.05 -1.34
C ARG A 28 -12.37 1.93 -0.32
N VAL A 29 -11.34 1.10 -0.46
CA VAL A 29 -10.91 0.15 0.57
C VAL A 29 -9.47 0.47 0.97
N THR A 30 -9.05 0.04 2.15
CA THR A 30 -7.65 0.25 2.56
C THR A 30 -6.86 -1.03 2.40
N HIS A 31 -5.59 -0.92 1.99
CA HIS A 31 -4.66 -2.04 1.94
C HIS A 31 -3.21 -1.54 2.14
N SER A 32 -2.22 -2.36 1.81
CA SER A 32 -0.79 -2.04 1.88
C SER A 32 -0.29 -1.11 0.76
N ILE A 33 -1.12 -0.81 -0.25
CA ILE A 33 -0.82 0.06 -1.39
C ILE A 33 -1.83 1.23 -1.41
N PRO A 34 -1.46 2.43 -1.92
CA PRO A 34 -2.42 3.53 -2.13
C PRO A 34 -3.50 3.21 -3.15
N ASP A 35 -4.59 3.99 -3.14
CA ASP A 35 -5.68 3.97 -4.13
C ASP A 35 -6.40 2.62 -4.36
N CYS A 36 -6.32 1.70 -3.40
CA CYS A 36 -7.10 0.47 -3.46
C CYS A 36 -8.60 0.76 -3.45
N CYS A 37 -9.35 0.07 -4.31
CA CYS A 37 -10.79 0.15 -4.35
C CYS A 37 -11.42 -1.24 -4.51
N GLY A 38 -12.60 -1.39 -3.92
CA GLY A 38 -13.55 -2.43 -4.27
C GLY A 38 -14.48 -1.92 -5.37
N LEU A 39 -15.12 -2.84 -6.08
CA LEU A 39 -16.09 -2.52 -7.14
C LEU A 39 -17.47 -3.05 -6.74
N VAL A 40 -18.45 -2.14 -6.72
CA VAL A 40 -19.86 -2.49 -6.65
C VAL A 40 -20.37 -2.60 -8.07
N LEU A 41 -20.85 -3.79 -8.45
CA LEU A 41 -21.36 -4.12 -9.77
C LEU A 41 -22.87 -4.32 -9.66
N ARG A 42 -23.66 -3.38 -10.17
CA ARG A 42 -25.13 -3.46 -10.20
C ARG A 42 -25.58 -3.91 -11.58
N TYR A 43 -26.44 -4.91 -11.64
CA TYR A 43 -27.05 -5.44 -12.86
C TYR A 43 -28.52 -5.80 -12.63
N SER A 44 -29.23 -6.30 -13.65
CA SER A 44 -30.68 -6.53 -13.60
C SER A 44 -31.13 -7.44 -12.45
N ASP A 45 -30.31 -8.43 -12.10
CA ASP A 45 -30.71 -9.48 -11.15
C ASP A 45 -30.02 -9.32 -9.77
N GLY A 46 -29.31 -8.21 -9.54
CA GLY A 46 -28.76 -7.90 -8.22
C GLY A 46 -27.49 -7.07 -8.20
N THR A 47 -26.79 -7.14 -7.06
CA THR A 47 -25.58 -6.38 -6.77
C THR A 47 -24.46 -7.30 -6.29
N ILE A 48 -23.29 -7.22 -6.94
CA ILE A 48 -22.07 -7.94 -6.56
C ILE A 48 -21.07 -6.93 -5.99
N LEU A 49 -20.49 -7.26 -4.83
CA LEU A 49 -19.36 -6.52 -4.28
C LEU A 49 -18.07 -7.32 -4.47
N HIS A 50 -17.19 -6.84 -5.35
CA HIS A 50 -15.82 -7.33 -5.43
C HIS A 50 -14.92 -6.45 -4.56
N THR A 51 -14.56 -6.91 -3.37
CA THR A 51 -13.78 -6.10 -2.41
C THR A 51 -12.34 -5.83 -2.87
N GLY A 52 -11.78 -6.72 -3.70
CA GLY A 52 -10.34 -6.79 -3.90
C GLY A 52 -9.63 -7.17 -2.60
N ASP A 53 -8.31 -6.93 -2.54
CA ASP A 53 -7.54 -7.05 -1.32
C ASP A 53 -7.79 -5.84 -0.43
N TRP A 54 -8.20 -6.09 0.82
CA TRP A 54 -8.61 -5.01 1.71
C TRP A 54 -8.32 -5.31 3.19
N LYS A 55 -8.30 -4.25 3.98
CA LYS A 55 -8.33 -4.22 5.44
C LYS A 55 -9.18 -3.03 5.89
N ILE A 56 -9.51 -2.99 7.17
CA ILE A 56 -10.09 -1.81 7.83
C ILE A 56 -8.96 -1.12 8.59
N ASP A 57 -8.46 -0.01 8.05
CA ASP A 57 -7.47 0.84 8.69
C ASP A 57 -8.03 2.27 8.81
N GLU A 58 -8.46 2.62 10.02
CA GLU A 58 -9.09 3.90 10.34
C GLU A 58 -8.08 4.95 10.81
N THR A 59 -6.80 4.57 10.95
CA THR A 59 -5.72 5.45 11.45
C THR A 59 -4.59 5.60 10.43
N ARG A 60 -4.93 5.58 9.13
CA ARG A 60 -3.93 5.73 8.07
C ARG A 60 -3.27 7.10 8.09
N LEU A 61 -1.95 7.09 7.90
CA LEU A 61 -1.11 8.29 7.91
C LEU A 61 -1.41 9.27 6.76
N ASP A 62 -1.99 8.78 5.65
CA ASP A 62 -2.36 9.60 4.49
C ASP A 62 -3.79 10.17 4.56
N GLY A 63 -4.52 9.92 5.66
CA GLY A 63 -5.91 10.37 5.85
C GLY A 63 -6.94 9.63 4.97
N ASN A 64 -6.51 8.80 4.03
CA ASN A 64 -7.39 8.05 3.14
C ASN A 64 -7.90 6.77 3.80
N VAL A 65 -8.82 6.93 4.75
CA VAL A 65 -9.42 5.82 5.51
C VAL A 65 -10.39 4.97 4.69
N PHE A 66 -10.78 3.83 5.26
CA PHE A 66 -11.78 2.93 4.71
C PHE A 66 -13.15 3.62 4.59
N ASP A 67 -13.83 3.48 3.45
CA ASP A 67 -15.15 4.09 3.22
C ASP A 67 -16.26 3.23 3.85
N ARG A 68 -16.35 3.34 5.17
CA ARG A 68 -17.36 2.63 5.98
C ARG A 68 -18.78 3.02 5.59
N GLU A 69 -19.00 4.30 5.32
CA GLU A 69 -20.33 4.82 4.96
C GLU A 69 -20.83 4.19 3.66
N ALA A 70 -19.98 4.10 2.63
CA ALA A 70 -20.34 3.45 1.38
C ALA A 70 -20.71 1.98 1.59
N LEU A 71 -19.98 1.26 2.45
CA LEU A 71 -20.29 -0.14 2.75
C LEU A 71 -21.60 -0.28 3.54
N GLU A 72 -21.86 0.62 4.48
CA GLU A 72 -23.12 0.65 5.24
C GLU A 72 -24.33 0.97 4.35
N GLN A 73 -24.19 1.91 3.41
CA GLN A 73 -25.21 2.20 2.41
C GLN A 73 -25.46 0.97 1.52
N LEU A 74 -24.39 0.34 1.05
CA LEU A 74 -24.47 -0.86 0.22
C LEU A 74 -25.13 -2.04 0.95
N SER A 75 -24.92 -2.18 2.27
CA SER A 75 -25.57 -3.22 3.06
C SER A 75 -27.10 -3.13 3.04
N LYS A 76 -27.64 -1.92 2.88
CA LYS A 76 -29.09 -1.66 2.79
C LYS A 76 -29.65 -1.98 1.40
N GLU A 77 -28.82 -1.92 0.36
CA GLU A 77 -29.19 -2.28 -1.02
C GLU A 77 -29.29 -3.80 -1.20
N GLY A 78 -28.62 -4.58 -0.34
CA GLY A 78 -28.50 -6.03 -0.45
C GLY A 78 -27.34 -6.43 -1.35
N VAL A 79 -26.39 -7.20 -0.79
CA VAL A 79 -25.22 -7.72 -1.51
C VAL A 79 -25.33 -9.23 -1.63
N THR A 80 -25.26 -9.75 -2.86
CA THR A 80 -25.45 -11.18 -3.13
C THR A 80 -24.25 -12.04 -2.70
N LEU A 81 -23.03 -11.49 -2.73
CA LEU A 81 -21.80 -12.22 -2.39
C LEU A 81 -20.69 -11.29 -1.88
N SER A 82 -20.02 -11.71 -0.79
CA SER A 82 -18.78 -11.13 -0.28
C SER A 82 -17.90 -12.24 0.32
N VAL A 83 -16.58 -12.22 0.06
CA VAL A 83 -15.63 -13.22 0.58
C VAL A 83 -14.76 -12.54 1.64
N LEU A 84 -14.90 -12.97 2.90
CA LEU A 84 -14.22 -12.39 4.05
C LEU A 84 -13.43 -13.47 4.82
N SER A 85 -12.21 -13.13 5.23
CA SER A 85 -11.43 -13.94 6.16
C SER A 85 -11.60 -13.43 7.60
N PRO A 86 -11.74 -14.30 8.61
CA PRO A 86 -11.86 -13.88 10.00
C PRO A 86 -10.55 -13.27 10.52
N GLY A 87 -10.66 -12.26 11.38
CA GLY A 87 -9.52 -11.59 12.02
C GLY A 87 -9.42 -10.11 11.66
N ARG A 88 -8.47 -9.41 12.30
CA ARG A 88 -8.16 -8.00 12.02
C ARG A 88 -6.67 -7.84 11.76
N THR A 89 -6.33 -7.14 10.70
CA THR A 89 -4.96 -6.74 10.41
C THR A 89 -4.59 -5.53 11.26
N THR A 90 -3.38 -5.54 11.81
CA THR A 90 -2.82 -4.39 12.54
C THR A 90 -2.73 -3.16 11.62
N SER A 91 -3.03 -1.98 12.17
CA SER A 91 -2.89 -0.70 11.45
C SER A 91 -1.43 -0.39 11.11
N GLU A 92 -1.19 0.32 10.01
CA GLU A 92 0.15 0.85 9.70
C GLU A 92 0.67 1.83 10.77
N SER A 93 -0.20 2.50 11.53
CA SER A 93 0.21 3.42 12.61
C SER A 93 0.97 2.67 13.72
N VAL A 94 0.43 1.54 14.16
CA VAL A 94 1.08 0.65 15.15
C VAL A 94 2.41 0.13 14.62
N VAL A 95 2.51 -0.15 13.32
CA VAL A 95 3.79 -0.56 12.72
C VAL A 95 4.78 0.60 12.67
N ALA A 96 4.33 1.82 12.40
CA ALA A 96 5.18 3.01 12.43
C ALA A 96 5.78 3.24 13.82
N ASP A 97 4.97 3.09 14.89
CA ASP A 97 5.44 3.21 16.27
C ASP A 97 6.45 2.12 16.62
N ALA A 98 6.21 0.88 16.20
CA ALA A 98 7.16 -0.21 16.38
C ALA A 98 8.48 0.06 15.66
N LEU A 99 8.43 0.50 14.40
CA LEU A 99 9.61 0.88 13.64
C LEU A 99 10.41 1.95 14.36
N LEU A 100 9.78 3.05 14.75
CA LEU A 100 10.43 4.16 15.45
C LEU A 100 11.15 3.68 16.71
N ARG A 101 10.47 2.88 17.55
CA ARG A 101 11.08 2.32 18.77
C ARG A 101 12.33 1.48 18.47
N HIS A 102 12.25 0.54 17.53
CA HIS A 102 13.39 -0.34 17.21
C HIS A 102 14.56 0.39 16.55
N ILE A 103 14.27 1.36 15.67
CA ILE A 103 15.31 2.15 15.00
C ILE A 103 16.01 3.07 16.01
N SER A 104 15.25 3.69 16.91
CA SER A 104 15.78 4.59 17.95
C SER A 104 16.68 3.86 18.94
N ALA A 105 16.36 2.60 19.28
CA ALA A 105 17.15 1.78 20.18
C ALA A 105 18.44 1.21 19.55
N SER A 106 18.60 1.32 18.23
CA SER A 106 19.73 0.73 17.51
C SER A 106 20.97 1.63 17.56
N ASN A 107 22.14 1.05 17.87
CA ASN A 107 23.40 1.79 17.95
C ASN A 107 24.23 1.74 16.65
N GLY A 108 24.00 0.72 15.81
CA GLY A 108 24.70 0.52 14.55
C GLY A 108 23.85 0.86 13.33
N ARG A 109 24.20 0.27 12.19
CA ARG A 109 23.42 0.33 10.96
C ARG A 109 22.13 -0.45 11.12
N VAL A 110 21.03 0.11 10.62
CA VAL A 110 19.73 -0.58 10.60
C VAL A 110 19.44 -1.02 9.18
N ILE A 111 19.12 -2.31 8.99
CA ILE A 111 18.67 -2.86 7.72
C ILE A 111 17.20 -3.23 7.87
N THR A 112 16.34 -2.63 7.06
CA THR A 112 14.94 -3.03 6.95
C THR A 112 14.73 -3.85 5.68
N THR A 113 13.68 -4.66 5.62
CA THR A 113 13.24 -5.38 4.40
C THR A 113 11.72 -5.24 4.27
N GLN A 114 11.20 -5.07 3.04
CA GLN A 114 9.75 -4.99 2.77
C GLN A 114 9.43 -5.13 1.29
N PHE A 115 8.14 -5.27 0.96
CA PHE A 115 7.65 -5.08 -0.41
C PHE A 115 7.77 -3.61 -0.84
N ALA A 116 8.30 -3.37 -2.05
CA ALA A 116 8.49 -2.03 -2.60
C ALA A 116 7.16 -1.28 -2.83
N SER A 117 6.07 -2.01 -3.05
CA SER A 117 4.74 -1.44 -3.25
C SER A 117 4.13 -0.84 -1.97
N ASN A 118 4.64 -1.20 -0.78
CA ASN A 118 4.15 -0.63 0.47
C ASN A 118 4.78 0.74 0.77
N LEU A 119 4.25 1.75 0.07
CA LEU A 119 4.68 3.14 0.19
C LEU A 119 4.39 3.72 1.59
N HIS A 120 3.35 3.25 2.27
CA HIS A 120 3.01 3.71 3.62
C HIS A 120 4.09 3.34 4.63
N ARG A 121 4.58 2.10 4.52
CA ARG A 121 5.69 1.62 5.33
C ARG A 121 7.00 2.31 4.96
N LEU A 122 7.18 2.69 3.68
CA LEU A 122 8.29 3.54 3.23
C LEU A 122 8.30 4.90 3.92
N GLY A 123 7.16 5.58 3.96
CA GLY A 123 7.01 6.82 4.73
C GLY A 123 7.35 6.64 6.21
N SER A 124 6.84 5.58 6.84
CA SER A 124 7.11 5.29 8.26
C SER A 124 8.60 5.05 8.54
N VAL A 125 9.30 4.34 7.65
CA VAL A 125 10.74 4.10 7.76
C VAL A 125 11.55 5.37 7.60
N LYS A 126 11.15 6.27 6.69
CA LYS A 126 11.81 7.56 6.50
C LYS A 126 11.57 8.49 7.68
N ALA A 127 10.34 8.61 8.16
CA ALA A 127 10.01 9.42 9.34
C ALA A 127 10.86 9.01 10.55
N ALA A 128 10.98 7.70 10.80
CA ALA A 128 11.83 7.20 11.87
C ALA A 128 13.33 7.43 11.62
N ALA A 129 13.79 7.40 10.37
CA ALA A 129 15.18 7.74 10.05
C ALA A 129 15.45 9.23 10.35
N ASP A 130 14.57 10.13 9.90
CA ASP A 130 14.70 11.56 10.13
C ASP A 130 14.70 11.92 11.62
N LEU A 131 13.76 11.34 12.39
CA LEU A 131 13.67 11.56 13.84
C LEU A 131 14.89 11.06 14.62
N THR A 132 15.63 10.10 14.07
CA THR A 132 16.83 9.52 14.70
C THR A 132 18.13 10.06 14.12
N GLY A 133 18.06 11.05 13.23
CA GLY A 133 19.23 11.65 12.57
C GLY A 133 19.90 10.72 11.55
N ARG A 134 19.22 9.66 11.12
CA ARG A 134 19.73 8.66 10.18
C ARG A 134 19.38 9.04 8.74
N LYS A 135 20.30 8.75 7.82
CA LYS A 135 20.09 8.83 6.37
C LYS A 135 19.54 7.53 5.84
N LEU A 136 18.62 7.63 4.89
CA LEU A 136 18.00 6.49 4.23
C LEU A 136 18.68 6.21 2.90
N VAL A 137 19.06 4.95 2.68
CA VAL A 137 19.64 4.47 1.41
C VAL A 137 18.80 3.30 0.91
N PHE A 138 18.45 3.32 -0.37
CA PHE A 138 17.81 2.18 -1.03
C PHE A 138 18.85 1.27 -1.67
N VAL A 139 18.75 -0.01 -1.34
CA VAL A 139 19.48 -1.11 -1.96
C VAL A 139 18.47 -1.89 -2.82
N GLY A 140 18.56 -1.72 -4.14
CA GLY A 140 17.70 -2.36 -5.13
C GLY A 140 16.86 -1.39 -5.98
N MET A 141 16.54 -1.83 -7.21
CA MET A 141 15.85 -0.99 -8.20
C MET A 141 14.35 -0.82 -7.90
N SER A 142 13.68 -1.85 -7.38
CA SER A 142 12.22 -1.84 -7.22
C SER A 142 11.72 -0.70 -6.32
N LEU A 143 12.39 -0.43 -5.19
CA LEU A 143 12.02 0.69 -4.31
C LEU A 143 12.12 2.05 -5.03
N ARG A 144 13.16 2.24 -5.86
CA ARG A 144 13.31 3.45 -6.67
C ARG A 144 12.19 3.55 -7.69
N THR A 145 11.91 2.48 -8.42
CA THR A 145 10.83 2.44 -9.42
C THR A 145 9.46 2.79 -8.82
N TYR A 146 9.11 2.19 -7.68
CA TYR A 146 7.83 2.48 -7.02
C TYR A 146 7.77 3.89 -6.44
N LEU A 147 8.88 4.37 -5.84
CA LEU A 147 8.94 5.74 -5.33
C LEU A 147 8.85 6.77 -6.47
N ASP A 148 9.56 6.57 -7.57
CA ASP A 148 9.53 7.46 -8.74
C ASP A 148 8.15 7.50 -9.38
N ALA A 149 7.47 6.36 -9.48
CA ALA A 149 6.09 6.29 -9.97
C ALA A 149 5.15 7.08 -9.05
N ALA A 150 5.25 6.87 -7.73
CA ALA A 150 4.47 7.60 -6.74
C ALA A 150 4.79 9.10 -6.73
N TRP A 151 6.05 9.48 -7.00
CA TRP A 151 6.48 10.88 -7.05
C TRP A 151 5.87 11.60 -8.24
N LYS A 152 5.89 10.97 -9.42
CA LYS A 152 5.22 11.48 -10.63
C LYS A 152 3.71 11.63 -10.45
N ASP A 153 3.10 10.76 -9.65
CA ASP A 153 1.67 10.77 -9.31
C ASP A 153 1.34 11.69 -8.12
N GLY A 154 2.33 12.35 -7.51
CA GLY A 154 2.13 13.27 -6.39
C GLY A 154 1.76 12.59 -5.07
N LYS A 155 1.97 11.27 -4.95
CA LYS A 155 1.63 10.44 -3.79
C LYS A 155 2.84 9.89 -3.05
N ALA A 156 4.05 10.21 -3.51
CA ALA A 156 5.25 9.74 -2.86
C ALA A 156 5.35 10.26 -1.42
N PRO A 157 5.62 9.37 -0.45
CA PRO A 157 5.77 9.76 0.95
C PRO A 157 7.12 10.42 1.24
N ILE A 158 8.01 10.48 0.25
CA ILE A 158 9.40 10.93 0.39
C ILE A 158 9.81 11.60 -0.92
N ASP A 159 10.56 12.69 -0.82
CA ASP A 159 11.28 13.27 -1.95
C ASP A 159 12.51 12.40 -2.29
N PRO A 160 12.59 11.82 -3.51
CA PRO A 160 13.72 11.00 -3.95
C PRO A 160 15.08 11.69 -3.82
N SER A 161 15.14 13.02 -3.90
CA SER A 161 16.38 13.80 -3.77
C SER A 161 16.99 13.76 -2.36
N THR A 162 16.18 13.41 -1.35
CA THR A 162 16.62 13.29 0.04
C THR A 162 17.32 11.97 0.35
N LEU A 163 17.32 11.03 -0.60
CA LEU A 163 17.95 9.73 -0.46
C LEU A 163 19.45 9.80 -0.70
N VAL A 164 20.21 9.09 0.12
CA VAL A 164 21.64 8.88 -0.12
C VAL A 164 21.79 7.83 -1.20
N LYS A 165 22.70 8.06 -2.16
CA LYS A 165 23.00 7.09 -3.22
C LYS A 165 23.71 5.88 -2.64
N ALA A 166 23.46 4.72 -3.23
CA ALA A 166 24.08 3.48 -2.78
C ALA A 166 25.61 3.51 -2.90
N GLU A 167 26.15 4.21 -3.90
CA GLU A 167 27.60 4.40 -4.06
C GLU A 167 28.24 5.21 -2.92
N ASP A 168 27.48 6.09 -2.27
CA ASP A 168 27.97 7.01 -1.24
C ASP A 168 27.86 6.41 0.18
N ILE A 169 27.46 5.14 0.33
CA ILE A 169 27.26 4.48 1.63
C ILE A 169 28.52 4.58 2.51
N ASP A 170 29.69 4.36 1.93
CA ASP A 170 30.95 4.27 2.70
C ASP A 170 31.43 5.63 3.22
N ALA A 171 30.82 6.74 2.77
CA ALA A 171 31.09 8.08 3.28
C ALA A 171 30.43 8.37 4.65
N TYR A 172 29.56 7.48 5.15
CA TYR A 172 28.80 7.68 6.39
C TYR A 172 29.16 6.66 7.47
N ALA A 173 29.16 7.11 8.73
CA ALA A 173 29.33 6.20 9.84
C ALA A 173 28.15 5.20 9.90
N PRO A 174 28.38 3.93 10.32
CA PRO A 174 27.33 2.92 10.34
C PRO A 174 26.07 3.34 11.11
N ARG A 175 26.22 4.09 12.21
CA ARG A 175 25.11 4.60 13.02
C ARG A 175 24.26 5.64 12.29
N ASP A 176 24.83 6.37 11.35
CA ASP A 176 24.13 7.44 10.64
C ASP A 176 23.33 6.88 9.46
N LEU A 177 23.49 5.59 9.14
CA LEU A 177 22.82 4.97 8.01
C LEU A 177 21.68 4.03 8.42
N LYS A 178 20.61 4.12 7.64
CA LYS A 178 19.57 3.13 7.53
C LYS A 178 19.53 2.62 6.09
N LEU A 179 19.81 1.33 5.92
CA LEU A 179 19.73 0.68 4.63
C LEU A 179 18.37 0.01 4.49
N TRP A 180 17.85 0.06 3.27
CA TRP A 180 16.73 -0.78 2.89
C TRP A 180 17.15 -1.78 1.84
N ASP A 181 17.17 -3.06 2.21
CA ASP A 181 17.46 -4.15 1.28
C ASP A 181 16.26 -5.11 1.18
N LYS A 182 15.88 -5.44 -0.05
CA LYS A 182 15.71 -6.80 -0.59
C LYS A 182 14.60 -6.87 -1.62
N THR A 183 14.97 -7.30 -2.83
CA THR A 183 14.05 -7.91 -3.80
C THR A 183 13.71 -9.31 -3.29
N VAL A 184 12.60 -9.47 -2.58
CA VAL A 184 12.02 -10.81 -2.33
C VAL A 184 11.17 -11.17 -3.54
N PHE A 185 11.75 -11.91 -4.48
CA PHE A 185 10.99 -12.80 -5.35
C PHE A 185 11.15 -14.21 -4.79
N THR A 186 10.07 -14.77 -4.26
CA THR A 186 9.86 -16.23 -4.23
C THR A 186 8.41 -16.52 -3.85
N PRO A 187 7.61 -17.10 -4.76
CA PRO A 187 6.61 -18.07 -4.39
C PRO A 187 7.18 -19.45 -4.75
N HIS A 188 7.85 -20.10 -3.80
CA HIS A 188 7.84 -21.56 -3.80
C HIS A 188 6.82 -21.98 -2.75
N PHE A 189 5.65 -22.38 -3.26
CA PHE A 189 4.68 -23.15 -2.50
C PHE A 189 5.37 -24.45 -2.08
N GLU A 190 5.63 -24.61 -0.78
CA GLU A 190 5.93 -25.90 -0.19
C GLU A 190 4.89 -26.21 0.88
N ASN A 191 4.13 -27.27 0.61
CA ASN A 191 3.07 -27.83 1.43
C ASN A 191 3.53 -28.04 2.87
N GLN A 192 2.93 -27.34 3.83
CA GLN A 192 2.89 -27.83 5.21
C GLN A 192 1.71 -28.79 5.36
N LYS A 193 2.06 -30.07 5.41
CA LYS A 193 1.18 -31.16 5.84
C LYS A 193 0.77 -30.94 7.30
N HIS A 194 -0.42 -31.44 7.60
CA HIS A 194 -1.05 -31.51 8.92
C HIS A 194 -0.09 -32.00 10.02
N ASN A 195 -0.26 -31.42 11.22
CA ASN A 195 -0.52 -32.19 12.42
C ASN A 195 -1.33 -31.35 13.41
#